data_AF-A0A7V9SWF6-F1
#
_entry.id   AF-A0A7V9SWF6-F1
#
_cell.length_a   1.000
_cell.length_b   1.000
_cell.length_c   1.000
_cell.angle_alpha   90.00
_cell.angle_beta   90.00
_cell.angle_gamma   90.00
#
_symmetry.space_group_name_H-M   'P 1'
#
loop_
_entity.id
_entity.type
_entity.pdbx_description
1 polymer ?
#
loop_
_entity_poly.entity_id
_entity_poly.type
_entity_poly.pdbx_seq_one_letter_code
_entity_poly.pdbx_strand_id
1 'polypeptide(L)'
;MKLRIYGNKHNRFHTDFLHILNLRFSTFASLRLCGLILLLALSSPLFAAKMLYQAKVRAPEFTGARGWLNTEKPLSIAGLKGKVVLLDFWTYGCINCIHIIPDLKKLEAKYDKNLVVIGVHSAKFENEKTTENIRKIILRYGLEHPIVNDADFKIWDAYAVNAWPTQVLIDPNGYVVGKVSGEGQLSTLDKAIADTIGEFRKRGLLDEQPLKLALERAKVGSLPLAFPGKILADEKSNRLFISDSNHNRIVVTDLNGKIIETVGSGKAAAGSGNFAGASFNRPQGLALSGDNLYVADTENHLIRRVNLKTKTVETVAGTGNLDDFDGSGGSALKTAINSPWDLQVVGNNLFVAMAGSHQIWRLDLEKNSIEPYAGTRAEARFDAR
;
A
#
# COMPACT_ATOMS: atom_id res chain seq x y z
N MET A 1 14.14 11.64 16.64
CA MET A 1 14.60 11.64 15.23
C MET A 1 13.48 12.21 14.38
N LYS A 2 13.68 13.35 13.70
CA LYS A 2 12.65 13.96 12.83
C LYS A 2 12.64 13.18 11.49
N LEU A 3 11.67 12.29 11.28
CA LEU A 3 11.45 11.67 9.97
C LEU A 3 10.91 12.73 8.99
N ARG A 4 11.53 12.82 7.82
CA ARG A 4 11.03 13.59 6.66
C ARG A 4 10.12 12.67 5.85
N ILE A 5 8.86 13.06 5.73
CA ILE A 5 7.89 12.41 4.84
C ILE A 5 8.10 13.06 3.46
N TYR A 6 8.61 12.29 2.51
CA TYR A 6 8.76 12.77 1.13
C TYR A 6 7.54 12.37 0.33
N GLY A 7 6.70 13.36 -0.02
CA GLY A 7 5.74 13.23 -1.10
C GLY A 7 6.48 13.02 -2.43
N ASN A 8 5.94 12.11 -3.24
CA ASN A 8 6.51 11.66 -4.50
C ASN A 8 6.61 12.86 -5.48
N LYS A 9 7.79 13.47 -5.60
CA LYS A 9 8.09 14.43 -6.66
C LYS A 9 8.77 13.68 -7.80
N HIS A 10 8.08 13.59 -8.93
CA HIS A 10 8.66 13.22 -10.21
C HIS A 10 9.93 14.04 -10.48
N ASN A 11 11.09 13.39 -10.45
CA ASN A 11 12.33 13.98 -10.94
C ASN A 11 12.41 13.79 -12.46
N ARG A 12 12.20 14.87 -13.19
CA ARG A 12 12.70 15.02 -14.57
C ARG A 12 14.22 15.10 -14.50
N PHE A 13 14.90 14.18 -15.18
CA PHE A 13 16.35 14.25 -15.35
C PHE A 13 16.68 15.38 -16.34
N HIS A 14 17.36 16.41 -15.85
CA HIS A 14 18.09 17.37 -16.67
C HIS A 14 19.42 16.74 -17.10
N THR A 15 19.61 16.62 -18.41
CA THR A 15 20.89 16.42 -19.07
C THR A 15 21.63 17.75 -19.10
N ASP A 16 22.86 17.83 -18.57
CA ASP A 16 23.84 18.85 -18.95
C ASP A 16 25.23 18.43 -18.43
N PHE A 17 26.08 17.90 -19.32
CA PHE A 17 27.54 17.89 -19.15
C PHE A 17 28.17 17.71 -20.52
N LEU A 18 28.61 18.81 -21.15
CA LEU A 18 29.64 18.86 -22.19
C LEU A 18 29.93 20.32 -22.52
N HIS A 19 31.08 20.85 -22.06
CA HIS A 19 32.01 21.68 -22.82
C HIS A 19 33.04 22.30 -21.87
N ILE A 20 34.32 22.12 -22.20
CA ILE A 20 35.38 23.16 -22.29
C ILE A 20 36.70 22.40 -22.43
N LEU A 21 37.31 22.44 -23.61
CA LEU A 21 38.71 22.80 -23.87
C LEU A 21 39.06 22.46 -25.32
N ASN A 22 39.21 23.51 -26.13
CA ASN A 22 39.85 23.45 -27.44
C ASN A 22 40.70 24.71 -27.57
N LEU A 23 42.03 24.56 -27.50
CA LEU A 23 42.98 25.56 -27.99
C LEU A 23 44.12 24.83 -28.69
N ARG A 24 44.35 25.27 -29.93
CA ARG A 24 45.26 24.74 -30.95
C ARG A 24 46.71 25.07 -30.64
N PHE A 25 47.64 24.21 -31.05
CA PHE A 25 48.91 24.63 -31.68
C PHE A 25 49.41 23.56 -32.67
N SER A 26 49.43 23.96 -33.95
CA SER A 26 50.35 23.52 -35.02
C SER A 26 51.77 24.05 -34.70
N THR A 27 52.93 23.53 -35.08
CA THR A 27 53.46 22.70 -36.19
C THR A 27 54.93 22.39 -35.83
N PHE A 28 55.48 21.22 -36.19
CA PHE A 28 56.70 21.03 -37.02
C PHE A 28 57.17 19.56 -36.98
N ALA A 29 57.61 19.11 -38.15
CA ALA A 29 57.97 17.73 -38.48
C ALA A 29 59.42 17.40 -38.13
N SER A 30 59.68 16.13 -37.78
CA SER A 30 60.79 15.34 -38.37
C SER A 30 60.79 13.91 -37.82
N LEU A 31 60.87 12.94 -38.74
CA LEU A 31 61.09 11.52 -38.50
C LEU A 31 62.30 11.26 -37.58
N ARG A 32 62.17 10.31 -36.64
CA ARG A 32 63.09 9.18 -36.51
C ARG A 32 62.46 8.04 -35.69
N LEU A 33 62.48 6.88 -36.34
CA LEU A 33 62.09 5.55 -35.88
C LEU A 33 62.92 5.11 -34.67
N CYS A 34 62.42 4.07 -33.98
CA CYS A 34 63.01 3.34 -32.85
C CYS A 34 62.66 3.86 -31.45
N GLY A 35 61.53 3.36 -30.93
CA GLY A 35 61.11 3.53 -29.54
C GLY A 35 59.68 3.06 -29.28
N LEU A 36 59.16 2.13 -30.10
CA LEU A 36 57.91 1.43 -29.81
C LEU A 36 58.27 0.27 -28.88
N ILE A 37 57.46 0.05 -27.83
CA ILE A 37 57.59 -0.98 -26.79
C ILE A 37 58.40 -0.54 -25.55
N LEU A 38 57.90 0.45 -24.80
CA LEU A 38 57.85 0.47 -23.32
C LEU A 38 57.42 1.87 -22.83
N LEU A 39 56.15 2.27 -22.98
CA LEU A 39 55.54 3.39 -22.21
C LEU A 39 54.04 3.68 -22.49
N LEU A 40 53.30 2.75 -23.11
CA LEU A 40 51.86 2.92 -23.40
C LEU A 40 50.95 1.92 -22.66
N ALA A 41 51.32 1.55 -21.43
CA ALA A 41 50.53 0.62 -20.62
C ALA A 41 50.02 1.20 -19.28
N LEU A 42 49.94 2.53 -19.13
CA LEU A 42 49.48 3.16 -17.87
C LEU A 42 48.45 4.29 -18.02
N SER A 43 47.86 4.50 -19.20
CA SER A 43 46.85 5.56 -19.37
C SER A 43 45.71 5.18 -20.31
N SER A 44 45.15 3.98 -20.17
CA SER A 44 43.86 3.64 -20.75
C SER A 44 42.77 3.70 -19.65
N PRO A 45 41.86 4.70 -19.68
CA PRO A 45 40.75 4.78 -18.72
C PRO A 45 39.74 3.62 -18.86
N LEU A 46 39.93 2.74 -19.85
CA LEU A 46 39.10 1.56 -20.07
C LEU A 46 39.30 0.44 -19.04
N PHE A 47 40.41 0.42 -18.28
CA PHE A 47 40.59 -0.59 -17.23
C PHE A 47 39.95 -0.20 -15.90
N ALA A 48 39.82 1.10 -15.60
CA ALA A 48 39.19 1.57 -14.36
C ALA A 48 37.65 1.49 -14.40
N ALA A 49 37.04 1.51 -15.59
CA ALA A 49 35.59 1.54 -15.77
C ALA A 49 34.88 0.17 -15.63
N LYS A 50 35.62 -0.92 -15.37
CA LYS A 50 35.07 -2.30 -15.33
C LYS A 50 35.17 -3.02 -13.98
N MET A 51 35.52 -2.30 -12.91
CA MET A 51 35.61 -2.87 -11.54
C MET A 51 34.87 -2.04 -10.48
N LEU A 52 33.72 -1.44 -10.80
CA LEU A 52 32.68 -1.30 -9.77
C LEU A 52 31.95 -2.65 -9.71
N TYR A 53 32.59 -3.64 -9.08
CA TYR A 53 31.88 -4.84 -8.64
C TYR A 53 30.81 -4.34 -7.68
N GLN A 54 29.55 -4.36 -8.11
CA GLN A 54 28.43 -3.94 -7.28
C GLN A 54 28.40 -4.91 -6.10
N ALA A 55 28.96 -4.48 -4.96
CA ALA A 55 29.18 -5.36 -3.82
C ALA A 55 27.81 -5.90 -3.37
N LYS A 56 27.64 -7.22 -3.45
CA LYS A 56 26.39 -7.86 -3.01
C LYS A 56 26.27 -7.69 -1.51
N VAL A 57 25.20 -7.03 -1.07
CA VAL A 57 24.91 -6.81 0.35
C VAL A 57 24.13 -8.02 0.88
N ARG A 58 24.63 -8.68 1.93
CA ARG A 58 23.88 -9.72 2.61
C ARG A 58 22.70 -9.10 3.33
N ALA A 59 21.54 -9.72 3.21
CA ALA A 59 20.33 -9.34 3.93
C ALA A 59 20.54 -9.54 5.45
N PRO A 60 20.36 -8.49 6.27
CA PRO A 60 20.39 -8.62 7.73
C PRO A 60 19.33 -9.61 8.26
N GLU A 61 19.68 -10.34 9.31
CA GLU A 61 18.74 -11.20 10.04
C GLU A 61 17.69 -10.40 10.82
N PHE A 62 16.58 -11.04 11.17
CA PHE A 62 15.45 -10.44 11.90
C PHE A 62 15.72 -10.25 13.41
N THR A 63 16.88 -9.68 13.75
CA THR A 63 17.32 -9.48 15.13
C THR A 63 16.51 -8.37 15.81
N GLY A 64 16.11 -8.58 17.06
CA GLY A 64 15.30 -7.62 17.83
C GLY A 64 13.79 -7.74 17.65
N ALA A 65 13.32 -8.73 16.87
CA ALA A 65 11.91 -9.04 16.73
C ALA A 65 11.25 -9.35 18.08
N ARG A 66 10.16 -8.65 18.40
CA ARG A 66 9.37 -8.90 19.64
C ARG A 66 8.39 -10.06 19.51
N GLY A 67 8.09 -10.50 18.29
CA GLY A 67 7.15 -11.57 18.04
C GLY A 67 6.91 -11.80 16.56
N TRP A 68 6.28 -12.94 16.27
CA TRP A 68 5.91 -13.35 14.93
C TRP A 68 4.44 -13.77 14.89
N LEU A 69 3.80 -13.52 13.74
CA LEU A 69 2.41 -13.86 13.44
C LEU A 69 2.36 -14.56 12.08
N ASN A 70 1.30 -15.35 11.84
CA ASN A 70 1.12 -16.18 10.65
C ASN A 70 2.19 -17.28 10.42
N THR A 71 3.01 -17.58 11.43
CA THR A 71 4.00 -18.66 11.42
C THR A 71 4.04 -19.37 12.77
N GLU A 72 4.36 -20.66 12.79
CA GLU A 72 4.51 -21.44 14.03
C GLU A 72 5.78 -21.06 14.81
N LYS A 73 6.82 -20.62 14.10
CA LYS A 73 8.15 -20.30 14.65
C LYS A 73 8.72 -19.04 14.00
N PRO A 74 9.62 -18.30 14.67
CA PRO A 74 10.36 -17.22 14.05
C PRO A 74 11.08 -17.68 12.77
N LEU A 75 11.02 -16.85 11.71
CA LEU A 75 11.78 -17.09 10.49
C LEU A 75 13.19 -16.47 10.61
N SER A 76 14.08 -16.85 9.72
CA SER A 76 15.43 -16.27 9.56
C SER A 76 15.78 -16.19 8.08
N ILE A 77 16.63 -15.24 7.68
CA ILE A 77 17.11 -15.16 6.29
C ILE A 77 17.87 -16.44 5.92
N ALA A 78 18.73 -16.93 6.82
CA ALA A 78 19.42 -18.21 6.62
C ALA A 78 18.47 -19.40 6.42
N GLY A 79 17.37 -19.45 7.17
CA GLY A 79 16.35 -20.50 7.07
C GLY A 79 15.47 -20.41 5.81
N LEU A 80 15.49 -19.26 5.12
CA LEU A 80 14.77 -19.02 3.86
C LEU A 80 15.66 -19.20 2.63
N LYS A 81 16.85 -19.78 2.78
CA LYS A 81 17.73 -20.10 1.66
C LYS A 81 16.98 -20.92 0.61
N GLY A 82 17.10 -20.52 -0.66
CA GLY A 82 16.32 -21.10 -1.75
C GLY A 82 15.04 -20.34 -2.10
N LYS A 83 14.56 -19.43 -1.24
CA LYS A 83 13.39 -18.59 -1.50
C LYS A 83 13.76 -17.20 -1.98
N VAL A 84 12.94 -16.67 -2.88
CA VAL A 84 12.92 -15.21 -3.09
C VAL A 84 12.12 -14.62 -1.92
N VAL A 85 12.68 -13.62 -1.24
CA VAL A 85 12.02 -12.98 -0.09
C VAL A 85 11.72 -11.52 -0.41
N LEU A 86 10.48 -11.10 -0.17
CA LEU A 86 10.06 -9.71 -0.26
C LEU A 86 9.72 -9.21 1.14
N LEU A 87 10.57 -8.36 1.70
CA LEU A 87 10.23 -7.67 2.94
C LEU A 87 9.35 -6.48 2.62
N ASP A 88 8.22 -6.34 3.30
CA ASP A 88 7.38 -5.15 3.27
C ASP A 88 7.46 -4.44 4.62
N PHE A 89 8.10 -3.27 4.66
CA PHE A 89 8.20 -2.44 5.86
C PHE A 89 6.97 -1.55 5.96
N TRP A 90 6.12 -1.82 6.95
CA TRP A 90 4.79 -1.24 7.02
C TRP A 90 4.38 -0.91 8.47
N THR A 91 3.30 -0.14 8.60
CA THR A 91 2.65 0.18 9.87
C THR A 91 1.16 0.34 9.60
N TYR A 92 0.29 -0.09 10.51
CA TYR A 92 -1.14 -0.16 10.23
C TYR A 92 -1.88 1.17 10.38
N GLY A 93 -1.24 2.18 10.97
CA GLY A 93 -1.71 3.56 10.95
C GLY A 93 -1.47 4.31 9.63
N CYS A 94 -0.87 3.67 8.63
CA CYS A 94 -0.51 4.29 7.35
C CYS A 94 -1.50 3.88 6.26
N ILE A 95 -2.21 4.85 5.68
CA ILE A 95 -3.09 4.58 4.53
C ILE A 95 -2.29 4.04 3.35
N ASN A 96 -1.06 4.52 3.17
CA ASN A 96 -0.26 4.10 2.03
C ASN A 96 0.16 2.63 2.09
N CYS A 97 0.39 2.12 3.31
CA CYS A 97 0.63 0.70 3.53
C CYS A 97 -0.61 -0.15 3.22
N ILE A 98 -1.80 0.37 3.45
CA ILE A 98 -3.05 -0.36 3.20
C ILE A 98 -3.28 -0.50 1.69
N HIS A 99 -3.00 0.54 0.90
CA HIS A 99 -3.21 0.52 -0.56
C HIS A 99 -2.37 -0.53 -1.30
N ILE A 100 -1.21 -0.93 -0.77
CA ILE A 100 -0.35 -1.94 -1.41
C ILE A 100 -0.75 -3.39 -1.07
N ILE A 101 -1.64 -3.61 -0.09
CA ILE A 101 -2.06 -4.96 0.33
C ILE A 101 -2.60 -5.78 -0.85
N PRO A 102 -3.47 -5.25 -1.74
CA PRO A 102 -3.93 -5.98 -2.93
C PRO A 102 -2.78 -6.38 -3.87
N ASP A 103 -1.74 -5.55 -3.99
CA ASP A 103 -0.60 -5.84 -4.84
C ASP A 103 0.28 -6.94 -4.24
N LEU A 104 0.51 -6.91 -2.92
CA LEU A 104 1.19 -8.00 -2.22
C LEU A 104 0.43 -9.33 -2.40
N LYS A 105 -0.90 -9.33 -2.26
CA LYS A 105 -1.73 -10.54 -2.47
C LYS A 105 -1.63 -11.08 -3.89
N LYS A 106 -1.57 -10.22 -4.91
CA LYS A 106 -1.36 -10.66 -6.31
C LYS A 106 0.01 -11.34 -6.47
N LEU A 107 1.07 -10.75 -5.88
CA LEU A 107 2.42 -11.32 -5.95
C LEU A 107 2.51 -12.66 -5.19
N GLU A 108 1.93 -12.74 -4.00
CA GLU A 108 1.84 -13.97 -3.21
C GLU A 108 1.13 -15.09 -3.98
N ALA A 109 -0.01 -14.80 -4.59
CA ALA A 109 -0.76 -15.79 -5.38
C ALA A 109 -0.01 -16.20 -6.65
N LYS A 110 0.69 -15.27 -7.32
CA LYS A 110 1.42 -15.54 -8.56
C LYS A 110 2.68 -16.38 -8.33
N TYR A 111 3.33 -16.23 -7.18
CA TYR A 111 4.62 -16.84 -6.88
C TYR A 111 4.59 -17.71 -5.61
N ASP A 112 3.45 -18.34 -5.31
CA ASP A 112 3.13 -19.08 -4.08
C ASP A 112 4.19 -20.10 -3.61
N LYS A 113 4.92 -20.72 -4.55
CA LYS A 113 5.98 -21.69 -4.28
C LYS A 113 7.34 -21.05 -3.99
N ASN A 114 7.62 -19.89 -4.58
CA ASN A 114 8.98 -19.35 -4.69
C ASN A 114 9.19 -18.09 -3.88
N LEU A 115 8.13 -17.29 -3.71
CA LEU A 115 8.15 -16.02 -3.02
C LEU A 115 7.67 -16.18 -1.58
N VAL A 116 8.41 -15.61 -0.65
CA VAL A 116 7.97 -15.40 0.73
C VAL A 116 7.88 -13.90 0.95
N VAL A 117 6.67 -13.38 1.05
CA VAL A 117 6.44 -12.02 1.55
C VAL A 117 6.56 -12.04 3.07
N ILE A 118 7.24 -11.06 3.67
CA ILE A 118 7.31 -10.89 5.13
C ILE A 118 6.99 -9.44 5.46
N GLY A 119 5.91 -9.23 6.20
CA GLY A 119 5.56 -7.91 6.72
C GLY A 119 6.43 -7.57 7.92
N VAL A 120 7.37 -6.64 7.77
CA VAL A 120 8.17 -6.07 8.85
C VAL A 120 7.40 -4.90 9.45
N HIS A 121 6.55 -5.20 10.44
CA HIS A 121 5.72 -4.20 11.08
C HIS A 121 6.56 -3.31 12.00
N SER A 122 6.83 -2.08 11.56
CA SER A 122 7.65 -1.09 12.27
C SER A 122 6.73 0.04 12.74
N ALA A 123 6.44 0.08 14.05
CA ALA A 123 5.35 0.84 14.62
C ALA A 123 5.52 2.36 14.56
N LYS A 124 4.60 3.09 13.90
CA LYS A 124 4.57 4.57 13.93
C LYS A 124 4.07 5.14 15.25
N PHE A 125 3.08 4.50 15.89
CA PHE A 125 2.53 4.91 17.18
C PHE A 125 2.76 3.85 18.28
N GLU A 126 2.77 4.28 19.55
CA GLU A 126 2.99 3.38 20.71
C GLU A 126 2.00 2.20 20.74
N ASN A 127 0.73 2.45 20.40
CA ASN A 127 -0.29 1.41 20.35
C ASN A 127 0.02 0.29 19.32
N GLU A 128 0.79 0.60 18.27
CA GLU A 128 1.14 -0.36 17.21
C GLU A 128 2.28 -1.30 17.61
N LYS A 129 2.95 -1.05 18.74
CA LYS A 129 4.04 -1.92 19.22
C LYS A 129 3.57 -3.25 19.80
N THR A 130 2.28 -3.37 20.13
CA THR A 130 1.72 -4.57 20.77
C THR A 130 1.33 -5.63 19.73
N THR A 131 1.90 -6.84 19.84
CA THR A 131 1.64 -7.96 18.92
C THR A 131 0.15 -8.32 18.79
N GLU A 132 -0.64 -8.22 19.86
CA GLU A 132 -2.08 -8.45 19.81
C GLU A 132 -2.83 -7.44 18.92
N ASN A 133 -2.40 -6.18 18.93
CA ASN A 133 -3.00 -5.17 18.07
C ASN A 133 -2.65 -5.45 16.60
N ILE A 134 -1.40 -5.85 16.33
CA ILE A 134 -0.99 -6.28 14.98
C ILE A 134 -1.84 -7.49 14.54
N ARG A 135 -2.10 -8.48 15.41
CA ARG A 135 -2.99 -9.61 15.09
C ARG A 135 -4.38 -9.16 14.68
N LYS A 136 -5.00 -8.23 15.41
CA LYS A 136 -6.31 -7.69 15.04
C LYS A 136 -6.29 -7.03 13.66
N ILE A 137 -5.20 -6.37 13.30
CA ILE A 137 -5.01 -5.75 11.99
C ILE A 137 -4.81 -6.79 10.89
N ILE A 138 -4.05 -7.86 11.15
CA ILE A 138 -3.92 -9.01 10.25
C ILE A 138 -5.29 -9.57 9.90
N LEU A 139 -6.12 -9.79 10.92
CA LEU A 139 -7.50 -10.26 10.75
C LEU A 139 -8.36 -9.22 10.03
N ARG A 140 -8.20 -7.93 10.35
CA ARG A 140 -8.92 -6.84 9.70
C ARG A 140 -8.64 -6.84 8.20
N TYR A 141 -7.38 -6.74 7.78
CA TYR A 141 -7.05 -6.62 6.35
C TYR A 141 -6.87 -7.96 5.63
N GLY A 142 -7.00 -9.08 6.34
CA GLY A 142 -6.83 -10.43 5.81
C GLY A 142 -5.42 -10.63 5.26
N LEU A 143 -4.40 -10.31 6.08
CA LEU A 143 -3.00 -10.54 5.75
C LEU A 143 -2.66 -12.01 6.04
N GLU A 144 -2.05 -12.70 5.09
CA GLU A 144 -1.77 -14.13 5.20
C GLU A 144 -0.28 -14.44 5.32
N HIS A 145 0.59 -13.56 4.81
CA HIS A 145 2.04 -13.70 4.94
C HIS A 145 2.52 -13.61 6.41
N PRO A 146 3.70 -14.18 6.70
CA PRO A 146 4.40 -13.98 7.97
C PRO A 146 4.61 -12.51 8.30
N ILE A 147 4.36 -12.14 9.56
CA ILE A 147 4.57 -10.77 10.03
C ILE A 147 5.45 -10.80 11.27
N VAL A 148 6.49 -9.95 11.25
CA VAL A 148 7.40 -9.75 12.38
C VAL A 148 7.11 -8.41 13.04
N ASN A 149 7.04 -8.40 14.37
CA ASN A 149 6.87 -7.18 15.16
C ASN A 149 8.24 -6.54 15.42
N ASP A 150 8.58 -5.51 14.65
CA ASP A 150 9.79 -4.69 14.78
C ASP A 150 9.51 -3.37 15.52
N ALA A 151 8.86 -3.46 16.69
CA ALA A 151 8.47 -2.30 17.49
C ALA A 151 9.61 -1.34 17.88
N ASP A 152 10.86 -1.84 17.88
CA ASP A 152 12.07 -1.09 18.26
C ASP A 152 12.92 -0.67 17.05
N PHE A 153 12.39 -0.80 15.83
CA PHE A 153 13.03 -0.39 14.57
C PHE A 153 14.39 -1.05 14.31
N LYS A 154 14.66 -2.22 14.90
CA LYS A 154 15.97 -2.89 14.76
C LYS A 154 16.15 -3.44 13.35
N ILE A 155 15.11 -4.04 12.79
CA ILE A 155 15.13 -4.57 11.42
C ILE A 155 15.05 -3.40 10.44
N TRP A 156 14.17 -2.43 10.70
CA TRP A 156 14.07 -1.18 9.94
C TRP A 156 15.42 -0.48 9.76
N ASP A 157 16.15 -0.27 10.86
CA ASP A 157 17.46 0.39 10.85
C ASP A 157 18.51 -0.45 10.11
N ALA A 158 18.51 -1.77 10.31
CA ALA A 158 19.44 -2.67 9.65
C ALA A 158 19.31 -2.65 8.11
N TYR A 159 18.10 -2.42 7.59
CA TYR A 159 17.83 -2.29 6.15
C TYR A 159 17.88 -0.84 5.64
N ALA A 160 18.27 0.11 6.50
CA ALA A 160 18.32 1.54 6.20
C ALA A 160 17.01 2.05 5.55
N VAL A 161 15.87 1.64 6.11
CA VAL A 161 14.55 2.09 5.67
C VAL A 161 14.29 3.49 6.19
N ASN A 162 13.55 4.31 5.43
CA ASN A 162 13.29 5.70 5.79
C ASN A 162 11.87 6.19 5.45
N ALA A 163 11.02 5.32 4.90
CA ALA A 163 9.66 5.64 4.49
C ALA A 163 8.75 4.41 4.59
N TRP A 164 7.48 4.64 4.89
CA TRP A 164 6.43 3.64 4.81
C TRP A 164 5.56 3.87 3.55
N PRO A 165 5.13 2.82 2.83
CA PRO A 165 5.73 1.49 2.85
C PRO A 165 7.09 1.47 2.13
N THR A 166 7.91 0.46 2.40
CA THR A 166 9.14 0.20 1.63
C THR A 166 9.27 -1.30 1.42
N GLN A 167 9.52 -1.72 0.18
CA GLN A 167 9.75 -3.13 -0.14
C GLN A 167 11.23 -3.39 -0.44
N VAL A 168 11.78 -4.48 0.11
CA VAL A 168 13.14 -4.94 -0.15
C VAL A 168 13.09 -6.36 -0.71
N LEU A 169 13.65 -6.56 -1.91
CA LEU A 169 13.75 -7.86 -2.55
C LEU A 169 15.09 -8.52 -2.22
N ILE A 170 15.04 -9.78 -1.83
CA ILE A 170 16.20 -10.59 -1.43
C ILE A 170 16.22 -11.86 -2.29
N ASP A 171 17.40 -12.21 -2.80
CA ASP A 171 17.63 -13.39 -3.62
C ASP A 171 17.69 -14.69 -2.78
N PRO A 172 17.57 -15.87 -3.41
CA PRO A 172 17.66 -17.16 -2.73
C PRO A 172 18.97 -17.48 -2.01
N ASN A 173 20.04 -16.70 -2.23
CA ASN A 173 21.30 -16.82 -1.50
C ASN A 173 21.38 -15.85 -0.29
N GLY A 174 20.33 -15.07 -0.03
CA GLY A 174 20.26 -14.12 1.06
C GLY A 174 20.96 -12.79 0.76
N TYR A 175 21.03 -12.37 -0.50
CA TYR A 175 21.54 -11.05 -0.88
C TYR A 175 20.42 -10.11 -1.31
N VAL A 176 20.53 -8.84 -0.90
CA VAL A 176 19.59 -7.80 -1.32
C VAL A 176 19.75 -7.54 -2.82
N VAL A 177 18.65 -7.68 -3.56
CA VAL A 177 18.55 -7.38 -5.00
C VAL A 177 18.26 -5.89 -5.21
N GLY A 178 17.34 -5.33 -4.43
CA GLY A 178 16.92 -3.94 -4.56
C GLY A 178 15.87 -3.52 -3.54
N LYS A 179 15.57 -2.22 -3.53
CA LYS A 179 14.60 -1.58 -2.63
C LYS A 179 13.76 -0.55 -3.39
N VAL A 180 12.46 -0.52 -3.12
CA VAL A 180 11.53 0.51 -3.60
C VAL A 180 10.73 1.06 -2.42
N SER A 181 10.37 2.34 -2.47
CA SER A 181 9.62 3.02 -1.41
C SER A 181 8.37 3.69 -1.98
N GLY A 182 7.31 3.71 -1.19
CA GLY A 182 6.00 4.23 -1.60
C GLY A 182 5.13 3.19 -2.31
N GLU A 183 4.02 3.67 -2.86
CA GLU A 183 2.98 2.85 -3.51
C GLU A 183 3.23 2.66 -5.02
N GLY A 184 2.36 1.87 -5.66
CA GLY A 184 2.31 1.75 -7.13
C GLY A 184 3.46 0.97 -7.74
N GLN A 185 4.13 0.11 -6.95
CA GLN A 185 5.34 -0.60 -7.36
C GLN A 185 5.09 -2.00 -7.94
N LEU A 186 3.83 -2.41 -8.15
CA LEU A 186 3.47 -3.78 -8.54
C LEU A 186 4.25 -4.25 -9.77
N SER A 187 4.26 -3.48 -10.86
CA SER A 187 4.92 -3.88 -12.11
C SER A 187 6.43 -4.03 -11.96
N THR A 188 7.07 -3.12 -11.20
CA THR A 188 8.49 -3.16 -10.89
C THR A 188 8.84 -4.39 -10.05
N LEU A 189 8.06 -4.66 -9.00
CA LEU A 189 8.25 -5.80 -8.12
C LEU A 189 8.01 -7.12 -8.84
N ASP A 190 6.92 -7.23 -9.60
CA ASP A 190 6.56 -8.40 -10.40
C ASP A 190 7.69 -8.81 -11.34
N LYS A 191 8.23 -7.84 -12.09
CA LYS A 191 9.37 -8.06 -12.98
C LYS A 191 10.61 -8.51 -12.23
N ALA A 192 11.00 -7.80 -11.16
CA ALA A 192 12.21 -8.12 -10.41
C ALA A 192 12.13 -9.52 -9.75
N ILE A 193 10.94 -9.91 -9.25
CA ILE A 193 10.69 -11.24 -8.70
C ILE A 193 10.78 -12.30 -9.80
N ALA A 194 10.12 -12.09 -10.95
CA ALA A 194 10.17 -13.01 -12.08
C ALA A 194 11.60 -13.26 -12.57
N ASP A 195 12.37 -12.18 -12.74
CA ASP A 195 13.76 -12.24 -13.20
C ASP A 195 14.65 -13.00 -12.19
N THR A 196 14.49 -12.72 -10.89
CA THR A 196 15.22 -13.40 -9.81
C THR A 196 14.88 -14.90 -9.76
N ILE A 197 13.59 -15.24 -9.82
CA ILE A 197 13.14 -16.64 -9.89
C ILE A 197 13.72 -17.34 -11.11
N GLY A 198 13.66 -16.70 -12.28
CA GLY A 198 14.16 -17.26 -13.54
C GLY A 198 15.66 -17.53 -13.52
N GLU A 199 16.45 -16.62 -12.96
CA GLU A 199 17.90 -16.81 -12.80
C GLU A 199 18.20 -17.99 -11.87
N PHE A 200 17.61 -18.03 -10.69
CA PHE A 200 17.94 -19.01 -9.67
C PHE A 200 17.40 -20.41 -9.98
N ARG A 201 16.28 -20.50 -10.71
CA ARG A 201 15.78 -21.77 -11.26
C ARG A 201 16.78 -22.38 -12.24
N LYS A 202 17.31 -21.58 -13.18
CA LYS A 202 18.35 -22.05 -14.13
C LYS A 202 19.60 -22.56 -13.44
N ARG A 203 19.91 -22.02 -12.26
CA ARG A 203 21.05 -22.41 -11.43
C ARG A 203 20.78 -23.60 -10.51
N GLY A 204 19.55 -24.10 -10.44
CA GLY A 204 19.16 -25.20 -9.54
C GLY A 204 19.23 -24.81 -8.06
N LEU A 205 19.08 -23.53 -7.74
CA LEU A 205 19.21 -22.99 -6.37
C LEU A 205 17.87 -22.55 -5.76
N LEU A 206 16.76 -22.83 -6.43
CA LEU A 206 15.43 -22.40 -6.00
C LEU A 206 14.73 -23.53 -5.22
N ASP A 207 14.16 -23.18 -4.08
CA ASP A 207 13.23 -24.04 -3.36
C ASP A 207 11.82 -23.83 -3.94
N GLU A 208 11.23 -24.93 -4.43
CA GLU A 208 9.91 -24.96 -5.09
C GLU A 208 8.78 -25.41 -4.14
N GLN A 209 9.04 -25.57 -2.83
CA GLN A 209 8.04 -25.99 -1.83
C GLN A 209 7.38 -24.78 -1.13
N PRO A 210 6.04 -24.64 -1.13
CA PRO A 210 5.38 -23.53 -0.43
C PRO A 210 5.77 -23.47 1.06
N LEU A 211 5.90 -22.25 1.61
CA LEU A 211 6.13 -22.08 3.04
C LEU A 211 4.88 -22.50 3.82
N LYS A 212 5.05 -23.35 4.84
CA LYS A 212 3.95 -23.72 5.74
C LYS A 212 3.61 -22.56 6.67
N LEU A 213 2.39 -22.04 6.57
CA LEU A 213 1.91 -20.92 7.37
C LEU A 213 0.96 -21.38 8.50
N ALA A 214 0.93 -20.62 9.58
CA ALA A 214 -0.01 -20.83 10.70
C ALA A 214 -0.87 -19.57 10.89
N LEU A 215 -1.90 -19.45 10.06
CA LEU A 215 -2.66 -18.21 9.89
C LEU A 215 -3.45 -17.83 11.15
N GLU A 216 -3.41 -16.54 11.51
CA GLU A 216 -4.20 -16.03 12.64
C GLU A 216 -5.71 -16.14 12.39
N ARG A 217 -6.16 -16.01 11.13
CA ARG A 217 -7.58 -16.16 10.78
C ARG A 217 -8.15 -17.54 11.11
N ALA A 218 -7.32 -18.59 11.09
CA ALA A 218 -7.76 -19.95 11.41
C ALA A 218 -8.07 -20.13 12.90
N LYS A 219 -7.68 -19.17 13.75
CA LYS A 219 -7.86 -19.20 15.20
C LYS A 219 -9.14 -18.48 15.67
N VAL A 220 -9.88 -17.85 14.76
CA VAL A 220 -11.04 -17.01 15.09
C VAL A 220 -12.29 -17.54 14.39
N GLY A 221 -13.38 -17.66 15.15
CA GLY A 221 -14.68 -18.08 14.63
C GLY A 221 -15.48 -16.95 13.97
N SER A 222 -16.67 -17.28 13.46
CA SER A 222 -17.61 -16.29 12.95
C SER A 222 -18.23 -15.46 14.08
N LEU A 223 -18.30 -14.15 13.91
CA LEU A 223 -18.90 -13.20 14.85
C LEU A 223 -20.12 -12.52 14.19
N PRO A 224 -21.10 -11.99 14.95
CA PRO A 224 -22.23 -11.25 14.37
C PRO A 224 -21.81 -9.99 13.61
N LEU A 225 -20.78 -9.31 14.11
CA LEU A 225 -20.11 -8.18 13.46
C LEU A 225 -18.63 -8.50 13.33
N ALA A 226 -18.00 -8.06 12.26
CA ALA A 226 -16.57 -8.20 12.02
C ALA A 226 -15.98 -6.81 11.73
N PHE A 227 -15.16 -6.33 12.66
CA PHE A 227 -14.44 -5.05 12.57
C PHE A 227 -15.33 -3.88 12.12
N PRO A 228 -16.45 -3.58 12.81
CA PRO A 228 -17.31 -2.48 12.43
C PRO A 228 -16.55 -1.15 12.48
N GLY A 229 -16.61 -0.39 11.38
CA GLY A 229 -15.75 0.79 11.18
C GLY A 229 -16.34 2.10 11.70
N LYS A 230 -17.66 2.27 11.55
CA LYS A 230 -18.44 3.45 11.94
C LYS A 230 -19.86 3.05 12.36
N ILE A 231 -20.49 3.97 13.08
CA ILE A 231 -21.89 3.88 13.50
C ILE A 231 -22.55 5.25 13.32
N LEU A 232 -23.82 5.27 12.91
CA LEU A 232 -24.64 6.47 12.80
C LEU A 232 -25.97 6.21 13.50
N ALA A 233 -26.39 7.13 14.39
CA ALA A 233 -27.67 7.06 15.07
C ALA A 233 -28.71 7.98 14.40
N ASP A 234 -29.91 7.46 14.17
CA ASP A 234 -31.11 8.20 13.77
C ASP A 234 -32.16 8.03 14.88
N GLU A 235 -32.04 8.86 15.91
CA GLU A 235 -32.90 8.82 17.09
C GLU A 235 -34.37 9.06 16.74
N LYS A 236 -34.64 9.94 15.78
CA LYS A 236 -36.00 10.31 15.35
C LYS A 236 -36.79 9.09 14.84
N SER A 237 -36.10 8.18 14.16
CA SER A 237 -36.71 6.95 13.63
C SER A 237 -36.34 5.69 14.42
N ASN A 238 -35.67 5.84 15.57
CA ASN A 238 -35.19 4.73 16.40
C ASN A 238 -34.33 3.72 15.63
N ARG A 239 -33.28 4.19 14.91
CA ARG A 239 -32.37 3.33 14.13
C ARG A 239 -30.90 3.59 14.42
N LEU A 240 -30.09 2.53 14.39
CA LEU A 240 -28.63 2.59 14.26
C LEU A 240 -28.23 1.98 12.92
N PHE A 241 -27.31 2.65 12.23
CA PHE A 241 -26.65 2.14 11.03
C PHE A 241 -25.21 1.82 11.37
N ILE A 242 -24.79 0.58 11.15
CA ILE A 242 -23.46 0.08 11.50
C ILE A 242 -22.78 -0.36 10.20
N SER A 243 -21.60 0.19 9.91
CA SER A 243 -20.78 -0.32 8.82
C SER A 243 -19.99 -1.53 9.31
N ASP A 244 -20.52 -2.72 9.03
CA ASP A 244 -19.93 -4.01 9.37
C ASP A 244 -18.85 -4.36 8.36
N SER A 245 -17.73 -3.63 8.46
CA SER A 245 -16.75 -3.47 7.37
C SER A 245 -16.19 -4.80 6.87
N ASN A 246 -15.83 -5.74 7.75
CA ASN A 246 -15.26 -7.02 7.30
C ASN A 246 -16.30 -8.05 6.86
N HIS A 247 -17.59 -7.80 7.10
CA HIS A 247 -18.65 -8.52 6.41
C HIS A 247 -19.16 -7.78 5.18
N ASN A 248 -18.52 -6.69 4.73
CA ASN A 248 -18.85 -5.94 3.51
C ASN A 248 -20.34 -5.58 3.38
N ARG A 249 -20.95 -5.14 4.48
CA ARG A 249 -22.37 -4.85 4.56
C ARG A 249 -22.66 -3.73 5.56
N ILE A 250 -23.86 -3.17 5.48
CA ILE A 250 -24.41 -2.27 6.50
C ILE A 250 -25.46 -3.05 7.29
N VAL A 251 -25.37 -3.00 8.62
CA VAL A 251 -26.37 -3.58 9.53
C VAL A 251 -27.21 -2.45 10.09
N VAL A 252 -28.53 -2.57 9.98
CA VAL A 252 -29.50 -1.62 10.54
C VAL A 252 -30.16 -2.27 11.75
N THR A 253 -30.07 -1.63 12.90
CA THR A 253 -30.74 -2.07 14.13
C THR A 253 -31.66 -0.98 14.66
N ASP A 254 -32.52 -1.31 15.62
CA ASP A 254 -33.07 -0.28 16.50
C ASP A 254 -32.02 0.18 17.53
N LEU A 255 -32.33 1.20 18.34
CA LEU A 255 -31.41 1.69 19.38
C LEU A 255 -31.16 0.67 20.51
N ASN A 256 -31.98 -0.39 20.62
CA ASN A 256 -31.79 -1.50 21.57
C ASN A 256 -30.94 -2.65 20.98
N GLY A 257 -30.50 -2.53 19.72
CA GLY A 257 -29.67 -3.52 19.05
C GLY A 257 -30.44 -4.65 18.35
N LYS A 258 -31.77 -4.59 18.27
CA LYS A 258 -32.54 -5.55 17.47
C LYS A 258 -32.29 -5.28 15.99
N ILE A 259 -31.80 -6.28 15.27
CA ILE A 259 -31.57 -6.17 13.82
C ILE A 259 -32.92 -5.95 13.12
N ILE A 260 -32.99 -4.88 12.34
CA ILE A 260 -34.12 -4.51 11.48
C ILE A 260 -33.85 -5.00 10.06
N GLU A 261 -32.66 -4.73 9.54
CA GLU A 261 -32.32 -5.00 8.14
C GLU A 261 -30.81 -5.14 7.94
N THR A 262 -30.41 -5.77 6.83
CA THR A 262 -29.02 -5.85 6.40
C THR A 262 -28.94 -5.48 4.93
N VAL A 263 -28.00 -4.62 4.59
CA VAL A 263 -27.78 -4.11 3.23
C VAL A 263 -26.42 -4.58 2.74
N GLY A 264 -26.41 -5.34 1.64
CA GLY A 264 -25.23 -5.91 1.03
C GLY A 264 -25.18 -7.43 1.16
N SER A 265 -24.74 -8.08 0.07
CA SER A 265 -24.54 -9.53 -0.04
C SER A 265 -23.38 -10.08 0.80
N GLY A 266 -22.52 -9.20 1.31
CA GLY A 266 -21.30 -9.53 2.04
C GLY A 266 -20.10 -9.94 1.17
N LYS A 267 -20.28 -10.02 -0.15
CA LYS A 267 -19.17 -10.14 -1.11
C LYS A 267 -18.48 -8.79 -1.29
N ALA A 268 -17.15 -8.78 -1.17
CA ALA A 268 -16.31 -7.63 -1.52
C ALA A 268 -16.43 -7.33 -3.04
N ALA A 269 -17.23 -6.33 -3.39
CA ALA A 269 -17.49 -5.88 -4.76
C ALA A 269 -18.23 -4.53 -4.76
N ALA A 270 -18.49 -3.96 -5.93
CA ALA A 270 -19.16 -2.65 -6.11
C ALA A 270 -20.56 -2.77 -6.78
N GLY A 271 -21.26 -3.89 -6.59
CA GLY A 271 -22.57 -4.13 -7.22
C GLY A 271 -23.66 -3.22 -6.66
N SER A 272 -24.51 -2.71 -7.55
CA SER A 272 -25.71 -1.92 -7.23
C SER A 272 -26.98 -2.76 -7.40
N GLY A 273 -28.14 -2.26 -6.97
CA GLY A 273 -29.42 -2.97 -7.07
C GLY A 273 -30.17 -3.01 -5.74
N ASN A 274 -30.98 -4.05 -5.52
CA ASN A 274 -31.67 -4.22 -4.23
C ASN A 274 -30.69 -4.53 -3.09
N PHE A 275 -31.15 -4.43 -1.85
CA PHE A 275 -30.30 -4.63 -0.66
C PHE A 275 -29.56 -5.98 -0.63
N ALA A 276 -30.18 -7.07 -1.08
CA ALA A 276 -29.56 -8.40 -1.06
C ALA A 276 -28.51 -8.58 -2.16
N GLY A 277 -28.70 -7.96 -3.33
CA GLY A 277 -27.80 -8.06 -4.48
C GLY A 277 -26.68 -7.02 -4.49
N ALA A 278 -26.85 -5.90 -3.80
CA ALA A 278 -25.82 -4.89 -3.64
C ALA A 278 -24.57 -5.47 -2.96
N SER A 279 -23.42 -4.88 -3.20
CA SER A 279 -22.16 -5.25 -2.53
C SER A 279 -21.35 -4.00 -2.23
N PHE A 280 -20.56 -4.11 -1.17
CA PHE A 280 -19.60 -3.10 -0.72
C PHE A 280 -18.23 -3.76 -0.60
N ASN A 281 -17.20 -2.96 -0.37
CA ASN A 281 -15.87 -3.43 -0.01
C ASN A 281 -15.33 -2.58 1.15
N ARG A 282 -15.40 -3.14 2.36
CA ARG A 282 -15.04 -2.50 3.63
C ARG A 282 -15.63 -1.10 3.84
N PRO A 283 -16.96 -0.95 3.82
CA PRO A 283 -17.59 0.35 4.04
C PRO A 283 -17.19 0.95 5.39
N GLN A 284 -17.02 2.27 5.46
CA GLN A 284 -16.69 3.04 6.65
C GLN A 284 -17.78 4.07 6.96
N GLY A 285 -17.52 5.35 6.66
CA GLY A 285 -18.38 6.51 6.91
C GLY A 285 -19.82 6.35 6.50
N LEU A 286 -20.72 6.92 7.31
CA LEU A 286 -22.16 6.89 7.12
C LEU A 286 -22.72 8.29 7.33
N ALA A 287 -23.62 8.74 6.46
CA ALA A 287 -24.36 9.98 6.67
C ALA A 287 -25.80 9.86 6.16
N LEU A 288 -26.77 10.37 6.91
CA LEU A 288 -28.20 10.27 6.57
C LEU A 288 -28.75 11.62 6.10
N SER A 289 -29.50 11.61 5.00
CA SER A 289 -30.29 12.76 4.53
C SER A 289 -31.66 12.28 4.04
N GLY A 290 -32.70 12.56 4.82
CA GLY A 290 -34.04 12.01 4.58
C GLY A 290 -34.01 10.48 4.53
N ASP A 291 -34.50 9.89 3.44
CA ASP A 291 -34.51 8.44 3.20
C ASP A 291 -33.20 7.91 2.57
N ASN A 292 -32.19 8.76 2.37
CA ASN A 292 -30.93 8.38 1.75
C ASN A 292 -29.82 8.26 2.78
N LEU A 293 -29.30 7.04 2.96
CA LEU A 293 -28.08 6.78 3.69
C LEU A 293 -26.91 6.75 2.70
N TYR A 294 -25.98 7.69 2.85
CA TYR A 294 -24.73 7.71 2.12
C TYR A 294 -23.68 6.88 2.85
N VAL A 295 -22.93 6.10 2.08
CA VAL A 295 -21.91 5.18 2.59
C VAL A 295 -20.58 5.46 1.88
N ALA A 296 -19.52 5.65 2.65
CA ALA A 296 -18.16 5.66 2.14
C ALA A 296 -17.72 4.21 1.96
N ASP A 297 -17.69 3.76 0.71
CA ASP A 297 -17.32 2.39 0.33
C ASP A 297 -15.82 2.36 0.02
N THR A 298 -15.05 2.33 1.11
CA THR A 298 -13.65 2.80 1.16
C THR A 298 -12.71 2.05 0.24
N GLU A 299 -12.73 0.71 0.24
CA GLU A 299 -11.83 -0.08 -0.62
C GLU A 299 -12.35 -0.23 -2.05
N ASN A 300 -13.57 0.22 -2.35
CA ASN A 300 -14.01 0.43 -3.73
C ASN A 300 -13.70 1.85 -4.23
N HIS A 301 -13.27 2.77 -3.36
CA HIS A 301 -13.11 4.18 -3.69
C HIS A 301 -14.40 4.80 -4.27
N LEU A 302 -15.53 4.51 -3.62
CA LEU A 302 -16.85 4.98 -4.04
C LEU A 302 -17.61 5.65 -2.89
N ILE A 303 -18.51 6.57 -3.24
CA ILE A 303 -19.63 6.98 -2.38
C ILE A 303 -20.89 6.29 -2.91
N ARG A 304 -21.57 5.57 -2.03
CA ARG A 304 -22.79 4.82 -2.35
C ARG A 304 -23.99 5.49 -1.70
N ARG A 305 -25.15 5.43 -2.35
CA ARG A 305 -26.43 5.88 -1.80
C ARG A 305 -27.32 4.66 -1.61
N VAL A 306 -27.76 4.47 -0.37
CA VAL A 306 -28.74 3.48 0.06
C VAL A 306 -30.07 4.20 0.25
N ASN A 307 -31.02 3.97 -0.65
CA ASN A 307 -32.37 4.50 -0.53
C ASN A 307 -33.20 3.55 0.36
N LEU A 308 -33.54 4.02 1.56
CA LEU A 308 -34.22 3.25 2.58
C LEU A 308 -35.70 2.99 2.26
N LYS A 309 -36.30 3.81 1.39
CA LYS A 309 -37.70 3.67 0.97
C LYS A 309 -37.86 2.68 -0.18
N THR A 310 -37.05 2.81 -1.23
CA THR A 310 -37.09 1.91 -2.40
C THR A 310 -36.27 0.63 -2.21
N LYS A 311 -35.47 0.57 -1.14
CA LYS A 311 -34.59 -0.56 -0.80
C LYS A 311 -33.57 -0.88 -1.88
N THR A 312 -32.96 0.17 -2.43
CA THR A 312 -31.95 0.08 -3.49
C THR A 312 -30.64 0.77 -3.09
N VAL A 313 -29.54 0.30 -3.67
CA VAL A 313 -28.19 0.86 -3.54
C VAL A 313 -27.68 1.23 -4.93
N GLU A 314 -27.06 2.40 -5.04
CA GLU A 314 -26.37 2.84 -6.26
C GLU A 314 -25.08 3.59 -5.91
N THR A 315 -24.25 3.83 -6.93
CA THR A 315 -23.05 4.67 -6.81
C THR A 315 -23.40 6.10 -7.15
N VAL A 316 -22.93 7.06 -6.34
CA VAL A 316 -23.16 8.50 -6.56
C VAL A 316 -21.88 9.30 -6.73
N ALA A 317 -20.73 8.78 -6.32
CA ALA A 317 -19.43 9.37 -6.65
C ALA A 317 -18.32 8.30 -6.67
N GLY A 318 -17.22 8.62 -7.36
CA GLY A 318 -16.09 7.72 -7.55
C GLY A 318 -16.21 6.86 -8.80
N THR A 319 -15.08 6.42 -9.33
CA THR A 319 -14.98 5.59 -10.55
C THR A 319 -14.73 4.12 -10.27
N GLY A 320 -14.44 3.75 -9.02
CA GLY A 320 -14.00 2.40 -8.64
C GLY A 320 -12.47 2.24 -8.66
N ASN A 321 -11.74 3.22 -9.17
CA ASN A 321 -10.28 3.24 -9.22
C ASN A 321 -9.73 4.26 -8.22
N LEU A 322 -8.54 3.97 -7.69
CA LEU A 322 -7.76 4.90 -6.89
C LEU A 322 -7.42 6.15 -7.73
N ASP A 323 -7.53 7.34 -7.14
CA ASP A 323 -7.11 8.59 -7.80
C ASP A 323 -5.59 8.65 -7.99
N ASP A 324 -5.13 8.89 -9.22
CA ASP A 324 -3.72 9.04 -9.62
C ASP A 324 -3.18 10.46 -9.32
N PHE A 325 -3.66 11.09 -8.24
CA PHE A 325 -3.24 12.41 -7.73
C PHE A 325 -3.58 13.62 -8.62
N ASP A 326 -4.41 13.48 -9.64
CA ASP A 326 -4.95 14.60 -10.43
C ASP A 326 -5.77 15.52 -9.53
N GLY A 327 -6.79 14.92 -8.91
CA GLY A 327 -7.71 15.53 -7.96
C GLY A 327 -8.17 16.95 -8.29
N SER A 328 -8.48 17.21 -9.56
CA SER A 328 -9.06 18.45 -10.04
C SER A 328 -10.59 18.54 -9.84
N GLY A 329 -11.20 17.61 -9.08
CA GLY A 329 -12.66 17.53 -8.97
C GLY A 329 -13.35 17.27 -10.32
N GLY A 330 -14.67 17.39 -10.36
CA GLY A 330 -15.46 17.27 -11.59
C GLY A 330 -16.81 16.57 -11.39
N SER A 331 -17.30 15.91 -12.45
CA SER A 331 -18.52 15.10 -12.39
C SER A 331 -18.32 13.92 -11.44
N ALA A 332 -19.22 13.77 -10.47
CA ALA A 332 -19.04 12.86 -9.34
C ALA A 332 -18.74 11.41 -9.75
N LEU A 333 -19.40 10.88 -10.80
CA LEU A 333 -19.20 9.52 -11.30
C LEU A 333 -18.00 9.35 -12.24
N LYS A 334 -17.36 10.45 -12.66
CA LYS A 334 -16.20 10.43 -13.56
C LYS A 334 -14.90 10.81 -12.84
N THR A 335 -15.00 11.37 -11.64
CA THR A 335 -13.85 11.75 -10.82
C THR A 335 -13.45 10.56 -9.94
N ALA A 336 -12.22 10.08 -10.11
CA ALA A 336 -11.64 9.11 -9.19
C ALA A 336 -11.46 9.75 -7.80
N ILE A 337 -11.64 8.98 -6.75
CA ILE A 337 -11.49 9.43 -5.36
C ILE A 337 -10.57 8.47 -4.62
N ASN A 338 -10.06 8.87 -3.45
CA ASN A 338 -8.99 8.14 -2.78
C ASN A 338 -9.33 7.80 -1.32
N SER A 339 -9.87 6.59 -1.14
CA SER A 339 -10.19 6.02 0.18
C SER A 339 -11.06 6.94 1.05
N PRO A 340 -12.32 7.20 0.65
CA PRO A 340 -13.25 7.97 1.46
C PRO A 340 -13.51 7.23 2.79
N TRP A 341 -13.39 7.93 3.92
CA TRP A 341 -13.36 7.28 5.23
C TRP A 341 -14.51 7.68 6.15
N ASP A 342 -14.94 8.93 6.08
CA ASP A 342 -16.07 9.43 6.84
C ASP A 342 -16.90 10.43 6.03
N LEU A 343 -18.17 10.59 6.42
CA LEU A 343 -19.15 11.39 5.69
C LEU A 343 -19.95 12.29 6.62
N GLN A 344 -20.29 13.49 6.16
CA GLN A 344 -21.21 14.39 6.87
C GLN A 344 -22.06 15.19 5.88
N VAL A 345 -23.39 15.16 6.05
CA VAL A 345 -24.30 16.00 5.26
C VAL A 345 -24.43 17.38 5.92
N VAL A 346 -24.33 18.44 5.11
CA VAL A 346 -24.58 19.84 5.50
C VAL A 346 -25.30 20.55 4.35
N GLY A 347 -26.58 20.84 4.53
CA GLY A 347 -27.43 21.36 3.45
C GLY A 347 -27.44 20.40 2.26
N ASN A 348 -27.17 20.92 1.06
CA ASN A 348 -27.11 20.14 -0.18
C ASN A 348 -25.75 19.47 -0.44
N ASN A 349 -24.82 19.55 0.52
CA ASN A 349 -23.47 19.03 0.37
C ASN A 349 -23.25 17.81 1.25
N LEU A 350 -22.55 16.83 0.71
CA LEU A 350 -21.94 15.74 1.46
C LEU A 350 -20.44 15.98 1.54
N PHE A 351 -19.95 16.28 2.74
CA PHE A 351 -18.52 16.36 3.02
C PHE A 351 -17.94 14.96 3.20
N VAL A 352 -16.74 14.76 2.65
CA VAL A 352 -16.05 13.47 2.62
C VAL A 352 -14.65 13.65 3.21
N ALA A 353 -14.36 12.92 4.28
CA ALA A 353 -12.99 12.80 4.78
C ALA A 353 -12.20 11.85 3.87
N MET A 354 -11.39 12.41 2.97
CA MET A 354 -10.63 11.68 1.97
C MET A 354 -9.26 11.29 2.53
N ALA A 355 -9.19 10.10 3.13
CA ALA A 355 -8.02 9.68 3.89
C ALA A 355 -6.78 9.51 3.00
N GLY A 356 -6.95 8.91 1.81
CA GLY A 356 -5.83 8.59 0.94
C GLY A 356 -5.23 9.80 0.22
N SER A 357 -5.98 10.89 0.06
CA SER A 357 -5.46 12.14 -0.51
C SER A 357 -5.21 13.23 0.54
N HIS A 358 -5.34 12.94 1.84
CA HIS A 358 -5.17 13.90 2.94
C HIS A 358 -5.99 15.19 2.79
N GLN A 359 -7.26 15.05 2.38
CA GLN A 359 -8.12 16.19 2.07
C GLN A 359 -9.54 16.00 2.62
N ILE A 360 -10.25 17.10 2.78
CA ILE A 360 -11.71 17.11 2.84
C ILE A 360 -12.23 17.41 1.45
N TRP A 361 -13.15 16.59 0.96
CA TRP A 361 -13.83 16.79 -0.32
C TRP A 361 -15.30 17.12 -0.09
N ARG A 362 -15.93 17.72 -1.09
CA ARG A 362 -17.34 18.10 -1.08
C ARG A 362 -18.02 17.54 -2.32
N LEU A 363 -19.08 16.77 -2.11
CA LEU A 363 -20.03 16.33 -3.14
C LEU A 363 -21.28 17.20 -3.07
N ASP A 364 -21.56 17.95 -4.13
CA ASP A 364 -22.83 18.69 -4.32
C ASP A 364 -23.89 17.68 -4.81
N LEU A 365 -24.90 17.42 -3.96
CA LEU A 365 -25.91 16.38 -4.18
C LEU A 365 -26.93 16.76 -5.25
N GLU A 366 -27.07 18.04 -5.59
CA GLU A 366 -27.97 18.50 -6.65
C GLU A 366 -27.27 18.54 -8.00
N LYS A 367 -26.03 19.05 -8.03
CA LYS A 367 -25.25 19.19 -9.27
C LYS A 367 -24.52 17.92 -9.67
N ASN A 368 -24.42 16.93 -8.78
CA ASN A 368 -23.66 15.69 -8.99
C ASN A 368 -22.19 15.97 -9.35
N SER A 369 -21.58 16.92 -8.64
CA SER A 369 -20.17 17.29 -8.79
C SER A 369 -19.42 17.11 -7.49
N ILE A 370 -18.18 16.61 -7.56
CA ILE A 370 -17.31 16.42 -6.39
C ILE A 370 -15.99 17.15 -6.58
N GLU A 371 -15.47 17.77 -5.54
CA GLU A 371 -14.21 18.51 -5.59
C GLU A 371 -13.49 18.53 -4.25
N PRO A 372 -12.16 18.76 -4.23
CA PRO A 372 -11.45 19.09 -3.00
C PRO A 372 -12.02 20.37 -2.38
N TYR A 373 -12.25 20.34 -1.08
CA TYR A 373 -12.74 21.47 -0.30
C TYR A 373 -11.65 22.05 0.60
N ALA A 374 -10.84 21.20 1.23
CA ALA A 374 -9.73 21.61 2.09
C ALA A 374 -8.57 20.60 2.09
N GLY A 375 -7.36 21.06 2.36
CA GLY A 375 -6.14 20.25 2.43
C GLY A 375 -5.31 20.27 1.14
N THR A 376 -4.00 20.07 1.29
CA THR A 376 -3.02 20.25 0.20
C THR A 376 -2.47 18.94 -0.37
N ARG A 377 -2.98 17.79 0.09
CA ARG A 377 -2.41 16.44 -0.15
C ARG A 377 -1.05 16.17 0.50
N ALA A 378 -0.37 17.19 1.00
CA ALA A 378 0.91 16.98 1.65
C ALA A 378 0.69 16.34 3.02
N GLU A 379 1.45 15.27 3.31
CA GLU A 379 1.62 14.75 4.66
C GLU A 379 2.49 15.72 5.48
N ALA A 380 1.88 16.83 5.93
CA ALA A 380 2.54 17.82 6.76
C ALA A 380 1.56 18.45 7.76
N ARG A 381 2.10 18.96 8.87
CA ARG A 381 1.34 19.68 9.91
C ARG A 381 1.22 21.17 9.56
N PHE A 382 0.81 21.47 8.34
CA PHE A 382 0.47 22.83 7.94
C PHE A 382 -1.02 22.85 7.63
N ASP A 383 -1.78 23.51 8.49
CA ASP A 383 -3.19 23.78 8.23
C ASP A 383 -3.28 24.60 6.94
N ALA A 384 -4.01 24.10 5.94
CA ALA A 384 -4.27 24.86 4.73
C ALA A 384 -5.09 26.11 5.09
N ARG A 385 -4.64 27.28 4.63
CA ARG A 385 -5.39 28.54 4.76
C ARG A 385 -6.53 28.62 3.76
#